data_AF-X0VZH6-F1
#
_entry.id   AF-X0VZH6-F1
#
_cell.length_a   1.000
_cell.length_b   1.000
_cell.length_c   1.000
_cell.angle_alpha   90.00
_cell.angle_beta   90.00
_cell.angle_gamma   90.00
#
_symmetry.space_group_name_H-M   'P 1'
#
loop_
_entity.id
_entity.type
_entity.pdbx_description
1 polymer ?
#
loop_
_entity_poly.entity_id
_entity_poly.type
_entity_poly.pdbx_seq_one_letter_code
_entity_poly.pdbx_strand_id
1 'polypeptide(L)'
;FEPNDVDISSQLGSYKFNLPIISAAMDTVTEELMATKMALLGGLGVLHRNCSYERQLEMVRIVKRARSFVIDDVATILPDEPISKAKYMMENYNISGIVVVNEDKKVCGIFTKRDIPFSEDDINKGKVKSFMTKEVISIEPGASREKALEILFDSRKEKLPIIDKTGYLKGLITKKDLAPEFPLASMDSEGHLICALALSPKFPESTHDQGLLKEIENYVDIFFIDVADFYKTSDIKGTKKLMDFLDSDFVLGNIGT
;
A
#
# COMPACT_ATOMS: atom_id res chain seq x y z
N PHE A 1 33.88 -5.62 17.02
CA PHE A 1 32.66 -5.32 16.26
C PHE A 1 33.11 -4.81 14.91
N GLU A 2 32.58 -5.39 13.84
CA GLU A 2 32.72 -4.83 12.50
C GLU A 2 31.74 -3.66 12.33
N PRO A 3 31.97 -2.71 11.42
CA PRO A 3 31.03 -1.61 11.18
C PRO A 3 29.59 -2.06 10.88
N ASN A 4 29.42 -3.26 10.30
CA ASN A 4 28.12 -3.84 9.98
C ASN A 4 27.36 -4.35 11.22
N ASP A 5 28.03 -4.52 12.36
CA ASP A 5 27.41 -5.00 13.60
C ASP A 5 26.75 -3.87 14.41
N VAL A 6 26.86 -2.62 13.96
CA VAL A 6 26.34 -1.45 14.68
C VAL A 6 24.84 -1.33 14.47
N ASP A 7 24.08 -1.41 15.55
CA ASP A 7 22.65 -1.09 15.55
C ASP A 7 22.46 0.43 15.56
N ILE A 8 21.94 0.97 14.45
CA ILE A 8 21.59 2.39 14.30
C ILE A 8 20.09 2.64 14.46
N SER A 9 19.32 1.64 14.87
CA SER A 9 17.88 1.78 15.03
C SER A 9 17.53 2.85 16.07
N SER A 10 16.38 3.49 15.87
CA SER A 10 15.89 4.56 16.73
C SER A 10 14.41 4.42 17.00
N GLN A 11 13.91 5.20 17.94
CA GLN A 11 12.51 5.20 18.35
C GLN A 11 11.95 6.61 18.34
N LEU A 12 10.71 6.75 17.89
CA LEU A 12 9.90 7.95 17.98
C LEU A 12 8.56 7.56 18.62
N GLY A 13 8.36 7.91 19.88
CA GLY A 13 7.17 7.47 20.63
C GLY A 13 7.10 5.93 20.69
N SER A 14 6.01 5.36 20.20
CA SER A 14 5.78 3.91 20.13
C SER A 14 6.43 3.25 18.89
N TYR A 15 6.88 4.03 17.92
CA TYR A 15 7.34 3.56 16.61
C TYR A 15 8.86 3.33 16.58
N LYS A 16 9.28 2.15 16.12
CA LYS A 16 10.69 1.78 15.93
C LYS A 16 11.08 1.90 14.45
N PHE A 17 12.23 2.51 14.20
CA PHE A 17 12.81 2.72 12.87
C PHE A 17 14.18 2.07 12.79
N ASN A 18 14.50 1.45 11.66
CA ASN A 18 15.82 0.83 11.43
C ASN A 18 16.87 1.86 10.97
N LEU A 19 16.42 3.00 10.44
CA LEU A 19 17.27 4.14 10.10
C LEU A 19 16.83 5.38 10.90
N PRO A 20 17.76 6.08 11.56
CA PRO A 20 17.46 7.29 12.31
C PRO A 20 17.40 8.51 11.37
N ILE A 21 16.69 8.38 10.26
CA ILE A 21 16.60 9.41 9.20
C ILE A 21 15.13 9.71 8.93
N ILE A 22 14.77 10.98 9.11
CA ILE A 22 13.44 11.52 8.83
C ILE A 22 13.55 12.61 7.76
N SER A 23 12.79 12.53 6.66
CA SER A 23 12.76 13.59 5.65
C SER A 23 11.88 14.75 6.09
N ALA A 24 12.32 15.98 5.78
CA ALA A 24 11.65 17.21 6.20
C ALA A 24 10.29 17.39 5.51
N ALA A 25 9.31 17.93 6.24
CA ALA A 25 7.95 18.18 5.76
C ALA A 25 7.83 19.42 4.86
N MET A 26 8.57 19.43 3.76
CA MET A 26 8.59 20.52 2.78
C MET A 26 8.05 20.01 1.45
N ASP A 27 7.27 20.84 0.77
CA ASP A 27 6.70 20.55 -0.56
C ASP A 27 7.75 20.14 -1.60
N THR A 28 8.91 20.75 -1.54
CA THR A 28 10.06 20.47 -2.42
C THR A 28 10.87 19.24 -2.02
N VAL A 29 10.56 18.60 -0.88
CA VAL A 29 11.35 17.50 -0.32
C VAL A 29 10.52 16.23 -0.21
N THR A 30 9.36 16.29 0.46
CA THR A 30 8.61 15.11 0.87
C THR A 30 7.16 15.14 0.38
N GLU A 31 6.96 14.59 -0.81
CA GLU A 31 5.66 14.10 -1.32
C GLU A 31 5.60 12.56 -1.25
N GLU A 32 4.54 11.95 -1.80
CA GLU A 32 4.23 10.52 -1.68
C GLU A 32 5.40 9.59 -2.05
N LEU A 33 6.17 9.94 -3.08
CA LEU A 33 7.28 9.12 -3.55
C LEU A 33 8.43 9.10 -2.54
N MET A 34 8.81 10.27 -2.01
CA MET A 34 9.87 10.37 -1.02
C MET A 34 9.46 9.67 0.27
N ALA A 35 8.25 9.95 0.77
CA ALA A 35 7.74 9.33 1.99
C ALA A 35 7.72 7.79 1.88
N THR A 36 7.26 7.27 0.74
CA THR A 36 7.29 5.83 0.43
C THR A 36 8.71 5.27 0.49
N LYS A 37 9.68 5.92 -0.17
CA LYS A 37 11.06 5.41 -0.23
C LYS A 37 11.76 5.48 1.13
N MET A 38 11.53 6.54 1.89
CA MET A 38 12.03 6.67 3.26
C MET A 38 11.53 5.53 4.14
N ALA A 39 10.21 5.27 4.13
CA ALA A 39 9.63 4.18 4.89
C ALA A 39 10.15 2.80 4.43
N LEU A 40 10.26 2.55 3.12
CA LEU A 40 10.79 1.29 2.59
C LEU A 40 12.25 1.04 3.01
N LEU A 41 13.08 2.08 3.07
CA LEU A 41 14.49 1.94 3.48
C LEU A 41 14.67 1.86 5.01
N GLY A 42 13.60 2.08 5.79
CA GLY A 42 13.60 1.96 7.24
C GLY A 42 13.68 3.26 8.01
N GLY A 43 13.57 4.40 7.33
CA GLY A 43 13.39 5.72 7.92
C GLY A 43 11.92 6.14 7.95
N LEU A 44 11.68 7.44 8.01
CA LEU A 44 10.34 8.04 7.93
C LEU A 44 10.35 9.23 6.98
N GLY A 45 9.30 9.40 6.19
CA GLY A 45 9.08 10.68 5.50
C GLY A 45 7.83 11.35 6.02
N VAL A 46 7.96 12.63 6.35
CA VAL A 46 6.83 13.44 6.82
C VAL A 46 6.30 14.22 5.62
N LEU A 47 5.09 13.89 5.18
CA LEU A 47 4.42 14.61 4.11
C LEU A 47 4.20 16.06 4.51
N HIS A 48 4.39 16.99 3.58
CA HIS A 48 4.14 18.41 3.83
C HIS A 48 2.63 18.72 3.86
N ARG A 49 2.29 19.88 4.43
CA ARG A 49 0.90 20.37 4.51
C ARG A 49 0.56 21.51 3.56
N ASN A 50 1.49 21.89 2.69
CA ASN A 50 1.37 23.02 1.77
C ASN A 50 0.51 22.68 0.53
N CYS A 51 -0.67 22.13 0.75
CA CYS A 51 -1.66 21.75 -0.27
C CYS A 51 -3.04 21.55 0.40
N SER A 52 -4.08 21.34 -0.40
CA SER A 52 -5.44 21.13 0.14
C SER A 52 -5.55 19.79 0.90
N TYR A 53 -6.55 19.66 1.78
CA TYR A 53 -6.79 18.41 2.50
C TYR A 53 -7.10 17.24 1.54
N GLU A 54 -7.74 17.50 0.40
CA GLU A 54 -7.98 16.48 -0.62
C GLU A 54 -6.67 15.95 -1.21
N ARG A 55 -5.69 16.84 -1.47
CA ARG A 55 -4.36 16.43 -1.94
C ARG A 55 -3.59 15.69 -0.85
N GLN A 56 -3.68 16.14 0.41
CA GLN A 56 -3.07 15.42 1.54
C GLN A 56 -3.62 14.00 1.67
N LEU A 57 -4.95 13.84 1.56
CA LEU A 57 -5.64 12.56 1.55
C LEU A 57 -5.15 11.64 0.42
N GLU A 58 -4.94 12.20 -0.77
CA GLU A 58 -4.37 11.44 -1.89
C GLU A 58 -2.94 10.96 -1.59
N MET A 59 -2.07 11.85 -1.08
CA MET A 59 -0.69 11.50 -0.76
C MET A 59 -0.59 10.38 0.29
N VAL A 60 -1.34 10.49 1.39
CA VAL A 60 -1.31 9.46 2.47
C VAL A 60 -1.85 8.13 1.96
N ARG A 61 -2.89 8.14 1.11
CA ARG A 61 -3.41 6.94 0.46
C ARG A 61 -2.39 6.28 -0.45
N ILE A 62 -1.58 7.06 -1.18
CA ILE A 62 -0.53 6.50 -2.03
C ILE A 62 0.53 5.84 -1.15
N VAL A 63 0.99 6.50 -0.08
CA VAL A 63 2.00 5.94 0.83
C VAL A 63 1.52 4.64 1.48
N LYS A 64 0.31 4.60 2.06
CA LYS A 64 -0.21 3.37 2.68
C LYS A 64 -0.44 2.25 1.67
N ARG A 65 -0.76 2.58 0.41
CA ARG A 65 -0.88 1.59 -0.68
C ARG A 65 0.45 1.19 -1.31
N ALA A 66 1.52 1.95 -1.12
CA ALA A 66 2.79 1.74 -1.84
C ALA A 66 3.47 0.40 -1.53
N ARG A 67 3.08 -0.25 -0.44
CA ARG A 67 3.47 -1.63 -0.14
C ARG A 67 2.28 -2.58 0.04
N SER A 68 1.10 -2.20 -0.47
CA SER A 68 0.04 -3.18 -0.68
C SER A 68 0.60 -4.22 -1.63
N PHE A 69 0.89 -5.41 -1.11
CA PHE A 69 1.22 -6.58 -1.93
C PHE A 69 0.01 -7.05 -2.75
N VAL A 70 -1.13 -6.40 -2.54
CA VAL A 70 -2.38 -6.62 -3.24
C VAL A 70 -2.46 -5.64 -4.41
N ILE A 71 -2.49 -6.21 -5.61
CA ILE A 71 -2.83 -5.52 -6.85
C ILE A 71 -4.36 -5.43 -6.89
N ASP A 72 -4.91 -4.23 -6.80
CA ASP A 72 -6.37 -4.00 -6.85
C ASP A 72 -6.91 -4.04 -8.29
N ASP A 73 -6.21 -3.43 -9.24
CA ASP A 73 -6.56 -3.42 -10.66
C ASP A 73 -6.05 -4.69 -11.35
N VAL A 74 -6.75 -5.79 -11.09
CA VAL A 74 -6.39 -7.09 -11.64
C VAL A 74 -6.95 -7.24 -13.05
N ALA A 75 -6.06 -7.51 -14.01
CA ALA A 75 -6.50 -7.89 -15.35
C ALA A 75 -7.33 -9.18 -15.31
N THR A 76 -8.56 -9.10 -15.86
CA THR A 76 -9.48 -10.23 -15.95
C THR A 76 -9.87 -10.56 -17.39
N ILE A 77 -10.24 -11.81 -17.66
CA ILE A 77 -10.74 -12.28 -18.96
C ILE A 77 -11.92 -13.24 -18.79
N LEU A 78 -12.82 -13.31 -19.77
CA LEU A 78 -13.93 -14.26 -19.75
C LEU A 78 -13.47 -15.66 -20.22
N PRO A 79 -14.10 -16.74 -19.72
CA PRO A 79 -13.72 -18.12 -20.04
C PRO A 79 -13.85 -18.47 -21.53
N ASP A 80 -14.81 -17.85 -22.23
CA ASP A 80 -15.10 -18.12 -23.64
C ASP A 80 -14.27 -17.27 -24.62
N GLU A 81 -13.43 -16.37 -24.12
CA GLU A 81 -12.58 -15.53 -24.97
C GLU A 81 -11.40 -16.30 -25.58
N PRO A 82 -10.90 -15.85 -26.75
CA PRO A 82 -9.79 -16.50 -27.42
C PRO A 82 -8.48 -16.42 -26.64
N ILE A 83 -7.64 -17.45 -26.76
CA ILE A 83 -6.28 -17.46 -26.19
C ILE A 83 -5.43 -16.32 -26.76
N SER A 84 -5.60 -16.00 -28.05
CA SER A 84 -4.91 -14.88 -28.70
C SER A 84 -5.14 -13.54 -27.99
N LYS A 85 -6.36 -13.29 -27.50
CA LYS A 85 -6.67 -12.09 -26.69
C LYS A 85 -5.95 -12.12 -25.34
N ALA A 86 -5.95 -13.26 -24.65
CA ALA A 86 -5.23 -13.43 -23.40
C ALA A 86 -3.73 -13.16 -23.56
N LYS A 87 -3.13 -13.72 -24.63
CA LYS A 87 -1.72 -13.51 -24.97
C LYS A 87 -1.41 -12.04 -25.26
N TYR A 88 -2.23 -11.38 -26.08
CA TYR A 88 -2.10 -9.96 -26.37
C TYR A 88 -2.17 -9.08 -25.11
N MET A 89 -3.11 -9.36 -24.21
CA MET A 89 -3.20 -8.68 -22.92
C MET A 89 -1.93 -8.90 -22.07
N MET A 90 -1.45 -10.14 -21.98
CA MET A 90 -0.22 -10.44 -21.24
C MET A 90 1.01 -9.69 -21.77
N GLU A 91 1.14 -9.56 -23.09
CA GLU A 91 2.23 -8.84 -23.74
C GLU A 91 2.13 -7.33 -23.52
N ASN A 92 0.97 -6.73 -23.78
CA ASN A 92 0.78 -5.29 -23.68
C ASN A 92 0.83 -4.75 -22.25
N TYR A 93 0.24 -5.48 -21.30
CA TYR A 93 0.27 -5.09 -19.89
C TYR A 93 1.52 -5.61 -19.17
N ASN A 94 2.41 -6.32 -19.86
CA ASN A 94 3.60 -6.95 -19.31
C ASN A 94 3.31 -7.82 -18.06
N ILE A 95 2.20 -8.56 -18.09
CA ILE A 95 1.76 -9.45 -17.01
C ILE A 95 1.94 -10.91 -17.41
N SER A 96 2.18 -11.79 -16.43
CA SER A 96 2.41 -13.23 -16.67
C SER A 96 1.21 -14.13 -16.36
N GLY A 97 0.06 -13.55 -16.04
CA GLY A 97 -1.17 -14.26 -15.76
C GLY A 97 -2.37 -13.33 -15.60
N ILE A 98 -3.55 -13.86 -15.87
CA ILE A 98 -4.84 -13.17 -15.91
C ILE A 98 -5.83 -14.02 -15.11
N VAL A 99 -6.64 -13.37 -14.27
CA VAL A 99 -7.71 -14.07 -13.55
C VAL A 99 -8.91 -14.25 -14.47
N VAL A 100 -9.46 -15.45 -14.53
CA VAL A 100 -10.63 -15.74 -15.35
C VAL A 100 -11.88 -15.57 -14.50
N VAL A 101 -12.79 -14.72 -14.97
CA VAL A 101 -14.06 -14.44 -14.30
C VAL A 101 -15.22 -14.76 -15.22
N ASN A 102 -16.36 -15.17 -14.66
CA ASN A 102 -17.59 -15.35 -15.44
C ASN A 102 -18.31 -14.00 -15.69
N GLU A 103 -19.46 -14.06 -16.37
CA GLU A 103 -20.29 -12.86 -16.65
C GLU A 103 -20.77 -12.16 -15.37
N ASP A 104 -20.95 -12.90 -14.28
CA ASP A 104 -21.28 -12.36 -12.95
C ASP A 104 -20.07 -11.81 -12.18
N LYS A 105 -18.89 -11.71 -12.81
CA LYS A 105 -17.60 -11.31 -12.20
C LYS A 105 -17.10 -12.22 -11.06
N LYS A 106 -17.58 -13.46 -10.99
CA LYS A 106 -17.05 -14.47 -10.07
C LYS A 106 -15.84 -15.17 -10.68
N VAL A 107 -14.84 -15.43 -9.85
CA VAL A 107 -13.62 -16.12 -10.28
C VAL A 107 -13.94 -17.57 -10.63
N CYS A 108 -13.53 -18.01 -11.81
CA CYS A 108 -13.72 -19.36 -12.30
C CYS A 108 -12.43 -20.05 -12.77
N GLY A 109 -11.31 -19.32 -12.80
CA GLY A 109 -10.01 -19.87 -13.13
C GLY A 109 -8.88 -18.84 -13.08
N ILE A 110 -7.67 -19.31 -13.37
CA ILE A 110 -6.51 -18.46 -13.64
C ILE A 110 -5.77 -19.00 -14.87
N PHE A 111 -5.36 -18.10 -15.75
CA PHE A 111 -4.65 -18.42 -16.99
C PHE A 111 -3.29 -17.71 -16.99
N THR A 112 -2.21 -18.45 -17.21
CA THR A 112 -0.83 -17.97 -17.07
C THR A 112 0.00 -18.24 -18.32
N LYS A 113 1.20 -17.67 -18.41
CA LYS A 113 2.14 -17.94 -19.52
C LYS A 113 2.45 -19.43 -19.71
N ARG A 114 2.34 -20.25 -18.65
CA ARG A 114 2.57 -21.72 -18.72
C ARG A 114 1.40 -22.47 -19.36
N ASP A 115 0.23 -21.85 -19.39
CA ASP A 115 -1.01 -22.44 -19.92
C ASP A 115 -1.20 -22.12 -21.42
N ILE A 116 -0.34 -21.28 -22.01
CA ILE A 116 -0.37 -20.97 -23.44
C ILE A 116 0.06 -22.22 -24.23
N PRO A 117 -0.79 -22.75 -25.13
CA PRO A 117 -0.45 -23.92 -25.92
C PRO A 117 0.65 -23.62 -26.95
N PHE A 118 1.41 -24.65 -27.33
CA PHE A 118 2.48 -24.53 -28.33
C PHE A 118 1.96 -24.52 -29.78
N SER A 119 0.78 -25.10 -30.04
CA SER A 119 0.18 -25.18 -31.37
C SER A 119 -0.43 -23.85 -31.77
N GLU A 120 -0.10 -23.35 -32.96
CA GLU A 120 -0.72 -22.14 -33.53
C GLU A 120 -2.23 -22.30 -33.73
N ASP A 121 -2.70 -23.50 -34.08
CA ASP A 121 -4.13 -23.75 -34.27
C ASP A 121 -4.90 -23.60 -32.94
N ASP A 122 -4.31 -24.11 -31.85
CA ASP A 122 -4.87 -23.99 -30.51
C ASP A 122 -4.82 -22.54 -30.02
N ILE A 123 -3.76 -21.78 -30.33
CA ILE A 123 -3.69 -20.35 -30.00
C ILE A 123 -4.79 -19.56 -30.74
N ASN A 124 -5.02 -19.88 -32.01
CA ASN A 124 -5.93 -19.12 -32.88
C ASN A 124 -7.40 -19.47 -32.65
N LYS A 125 -7.71 -20.74 -32.37
CA LYS A 125 -9.10 -21.23 -32.22
C LYS A 125 -9.49 -21.59 -30.79
N GLY A 126 -8.50 -21.79 -29.92
CA GLY A 126 -8.73 -22.20 -28.54
C GLY A 126 -9.33 -21.09 -27.68
N LYS A 127 -10.08 -21.53 -26.67
CA LYS A 127 -10.69 -20.67 -25.65
C LYS A 127 -9.95 -20.80 -24.34
N VAL A 128 -9.91 -19.72 -23.56
CA VAL A 128 -9.22 -19.68 -22.25
C VAL A 128 -9.67 -20.81 -21.33
N LYS A 129 -10.99 -21.09 -21.25
CA LYS A 129 -11.55 -22.15 -20.37
C LYS A 129 -11.01 -23.56 -20.60
N SER A 130 -10.49 -23.83 -21.81
CA SER A 130 -9.96 -25.14 -22.17
C SER A 130 -8.55 -25.35 -21.62
N PHE A 131 -7.82 -24.27 -21.31
CA PHE A 131 -6.40 -24.32 -20.92
C PHE A 131 -6.14 -23.69 -19.54
N MET A 132 -7.08 -22.92 -18.98
CA MET A 132 -6.94 -22.32 -17.65
C MET A 132 -6.91 -23.36 -16.52
N THR A 133 -6.27 -23.00 -15.40
CA THR A 133 -6.42 -23.73 -14.15
C THR A 133 -7.75 -23.36 -13.50
N LYS A 134 -8.65 -24.33 -13.30
CA LYS A 134 -9.99 -24.13 -12.71
C LYS A 134 -9.98 -24.08 -11.19
N GLU A 135 -9.14 -24.90 -10.56
CA GLU A 135 -8.95 -24.89 -9.11
C GLU A 135 -8.00 -23.76 -8.72
N VAL A 136 -8.58 -22.59 -8.48
CA VAL A 136 -7.84 -21.40 -8.08
C VAL A 136 -7.53 -21.47 -6.59
N ILE A 137 -6.25 -21.60 -6.26
CA ILE A 137 -5.78 -21.37 -4.90
C ILE A 137 -5.87 -19.87 -4.63
N SER A 138 -6.61 -19.50 -3.59
CA SER A 138 -6.93 -18.10 -3.26
C SER A 138 -6.77 -17.84 -1.77
N ILE A 139 -6.95 -16.57 -1.38
CA ILE A 139 -6.97 -16.13 0.01
C ILE A 139 -8.16 -15.19 0.24
N GLU A 140 -8.72 -15.18 1.45
CA GLU A 140 -9.81 -14.25 1.78
C GLU A 140 -9.27 -12.81 1.99
N PRO A 141 -10.09 -11.77 1.74
CA PRO A 141 -9.74 -10.40 2.07
C PRO A 141 -9.37 -10.23 3.56
N GLY A 142 -8.35 -9.41 3.84
CA GLY A 142 -7.90 -9.13 5.20
C GLY A 142 -6.92 -10.15 5.79
N ALA A 143 -6.52 -11.17 5.02
CA ALA A 143 -5.50 -12.11 5.47
C ALA A 143 -4.10 -11.46 5.53
N SER A 144 -3.28 -11.91 6.49
CA SER A 144 -1.95 -11.34 6.70
C SER A 144 -0.95 -11.70 5.59
N ARG A 145 0.10 -10.89 5.47
CA ARG A 145 1.23 -11.13 4.56
C ARG A 145 1.89 -12.50 4.79
N GLU A 146 2.08 -12.88 6.05
CA GLU A 146 2.68 -14.16 6.45
C GLU A 146 1.81 -15.32 5.95
N LYS A 147 0.48 -15.18 6.06
CA LYS A 147 -0.43 -16.20 5.56
C LYS A 147 -0.39 -16.31 4.04
N ALA A 148 -0.33 -15.19 3.33
CA ALA A 148 -0.18 -15.18 1.88
C ALA A 148 1.14 -15.84 1.43
N LEU A 149 2.25 -15.56 2.14
CA LEU A 149 3.55 -16.17 1.91
C LEU A 149 3.51 -17.70 2.11
N GLU A 150 2.89 -18.16 3.19
CA GLU A 150 2.74 -19.59 3.50
C GLU A 150 1.97 -20.30 2.37
N ILE A 151 0.80 -19.77 1.97
CA ILE A 151 -0.01 -20.36 0.89
C ILE A 151 0.76 -20.40 -0.44
N LEU A 152 1.46 -19.33 -0.81
CA LEU A 152 2.26 -19.29 -2.04
C LEU A 152 3.44 -20.26 -2.00
N PHE A 153 4.06 -20.46 -0.84
CA PHE A 153 5.14 -21.42 -0.65
C PHE A 153 4.64 -22.86 -0.79
N ASP A 154 3.57 -23.22 -0.09
CA ASP A 154 3.00 -24.57 -0.08
C ASP A 154 2.44 -24.96 -1.45
N SER A 155 1.70 -24.03 -2.07
CA SER A 155 1.07 -24.25 -3.38
C SER A 155 2.05 -24.21 -4.56
N ARG A 156 3.27 -23.69 -4.33
CA ARG A 156 4.27 -23.38 -5.37
C ARG A 156 3.70 -22.53 -6.52
N LYS A 157 2.72 -21.68 -6.24
CA LYS A 157 2.14 -20.73 -7.20
C LYS A 157 2.88 -19.40 -7.12
N GLU A 158 2.80 -18.63 -8.21
CA GLU A 158 3.40 -17.28 -8.29
C GLU A 158 2.38 -16.18 -8.02
N LYS A 159 1.09 -16.50 -8.12
CA LYS A 159 -0.03 -15.56 -8.02
C LYS A 159 -1.09 -16.16 -7.11
N LEU A 160 -1.65 -15.34 -6.23
CA LEU A 160 -2.65 -15.69 -5.24
C LEU A 160 -3.81 -14.68 -5.32
N PRO A 161 -4.89 -15.00 -6.04
CA PRO A 161 -6.07 -14.14 -6.08
C PRO A 161 -6.71 -14.00 -4.70
N ILE A 162 -7.17 -12.78 -4.39
CA ILE A 162 -7.98 -12.51 -3.21
C ILE A 162 -9.45 -12.64 -3.62
N ILE A 163 -10.16 -13.59 -3.01
CA ILE A 163 -11.54 -13.91 -3.37
C ILE A 163 -12.40 -13.83 -2.12
N ASP A 164 -13.50 -13.08 -2.18
CA ASP A 164 -14.45 -13.01 -1.07
C ASP A 164 -15.31 -14.29 -0.96
N LYS A 165 -16.05 -14.41 0.15
CA LYS A 165 -16.94 -15.56 0.42
C LYS A 165 -18.04 -15.74 -0.63
N THR A 166 -18.35 -14.71 -1.40
CA THR A 166 -19.35 -14.73 -2.46
C THR A 166 -18.78 -15.11 -3.83
N GLY A 167 -17.45 -15.22 -3.94
CA GLY A 167 -16.72 -15.65 -5.13
C GLY A 167 -16.18 -14.51 -6.00
N TYR A 168 -16.24 -13.26 -5.54
CA TYR A 168 -15.75 -12.12 -6.31
C TYR A 168 -14.28 -11.85 -6.07
N LEU A 169 -13.58 -11.47 -7.14
CA LEU A 169 -12.19 -11.03 -7.09
C LEU A 169 -12.10 -9.67 -6.38
N LYS A 170 -11.22 -9.59 -5.38
CA LYS A 170 -10.91 -8.35 -4.64
C LYS A 170 -9.50 -7.83 -4.85
N GLY A 171 -8.62 -8.66 -5.39
CA GLY A 171 -7.25 -8.28 -5.68
C GLY A 171 -6.39 -9.48 -6.05
N LEU A 172 -5.10 -9.26 -6.25
CA LEU A 172 -4.13 -10.30 -6.59
C LEU A 172 -2.82 -10.06 -5.86
N ILE A 173 -2.30 -11.09 -5.18
CA ILE A 173 -0.97 -11.04 -4.58
C ILE A 173 0.00 -11.81 -5.48
N THR A 174 1.19 -11.27 -5.72
CA THR A 174 2.24 -12.03 -6.42
C THR A 174 3.43 -12.33 -5.50
N LYS A 175 4.10 -13.46 -5.75
CA LYS A 175 5.32 -13.83 -5.04
C LYS A 175 6.42 -12.75 -5.17
N LYS A 176 6.45 -12.03 -6.31
CA LYS A 176 7.40 -10.96 -6.54
C LYS A 176 7.15 -9.79 -5.59
N ASP A 177 5.89 -9.38 -5.43
CA ASP A 177 5.53 -8.28 -4.54
C ASP A 177 5.77 -8.68 -3.07
N LEU A 178 5.57 -9.96 -2.74
CA LEU A 178 5.90 -10.48 -1.41
C LEU A 178 7.41 -10.66 -1.16
N ALA A 179 8.28 -10.52 -2.15
CA ALA A 179 9.72 -10.65 -1.92
C ALA A 179 10.18 -9.61 -0.88
N PRO A 180 11.12 -9.95 0.01
CA PRO A 180 11.68 -9.01 0.97
C PRO A 180 12.66 -8.06 0.26
N GLU A 181 12.18 -7.24 -0.68
CA GLU A 181 13.02 -6.20 -1.31
C GLU A 181 13.42 -5.11 -0.28
N PHE A 182 12.68 -5.01 0.82
CA PHE A 182 12.86 -3.99 1.85
C PHE A 182 12.75 -4.61 3.26
N PRO A 183 13.80 -5.31 3.75
CA PRO A 183 13.79 -5.97 5.05
C PRO A 183 13.80 -4.97 6.21
N LEU A 184 14.28 -3.75 5.98
CA LEU A 184 14.36 -2.69 6.99
C LEU A 184 13.12 -1.78 7.00
N ALA A 185 12.10 -2.04 6.18
CA ALA A 185 10.97 -1.14 6.03
C ALA A 185 10.27 -0.82 7.36
N SER A 186 9.94 0.45 7.54
CA SER A 186 9.18 0.98 8.67
C SER A 186 7.70 0.68 8.47
N MET A 187 7.14 -0.17 9.32
CA MET A 187 5.78 -0.70 9.17
C MET A 187 4.94 -0.57 10.43
N ASP A 188 3.63 -0.47 10.24
CA ASP A 188 2.64 -0.65 11.29
C ASP A 188 2.39 -2.15 11.59
N SER A 189 1.52 -2.42 12.56
CA SER A 189 1.15 -3.78 12.96
C SER A 189 0.40 -4.58 11.89
N GLU A 190 -0.16 -3.91 10.88
CA GLU A 190 -0.86 -4.53 9.76
C GLU A 190 0.07 -4.79 8.56
N GLY A 191 1.31 -4.30 8.61
CA GLY A 191 2.31 -4.46 7.57
C GLY A 191 2.28 -3.38 6.49
N HIS A 192 1.48 -2.32 6.66
CA HIS A 192 1.54 -1.15 5.80
C HIS A 192 2.73 -0.27 6.20
N LEU A 193 3.20 0.58 5.28
CA LEU A 193 4.24 1.55 5.61
C LEU A 193 3.72 2.55 6.66
N ILE A 194 4.59 2.94 7.60
CA ILE A 194 4.31 4.05 8.49
C ILE A 194 4.24 5.33 7.66
N CYS A 195 3.16 6.09 7.82
CA CYS A 195 2.93 7.37 7.15
C CYS A 195 2.83 8.50 8.18
N ALA A 196 3.59 9.57 7.94
CA ALA A 196 3.52 10.78 8.74
C ALA A 196 3.13 11.99 7.88
N LEU A 197 2.42 12.94 8.48
CA LEU A 197 1.94 14.14 7.81
C LEU A 197 2.11 15.36 8.73
N ALA A 198 2.61 16.46 8.17
CA ALA A 198 2.65 17.73 8.86
C ALA A 198 1.23 18.30 9.05
N LEU A 199 0.99 18.97 10.17
CA LEU A 199 -0.28 19.57 10.51
C LEU A 199 -0.06 20.95 11.16
N SER A 200 -0.88 21.92 10.80
CA SER A 200 -0.89 23.21 11.48
C SER A 200 -1.55 23.03 12.84
N PRO A 201 -1.12 23.76 13.88
CA PRO A 201 -1.80 23.73 15.16
C PRO A 201 -3.18 24.39 15.12
N LYS A 202 -3.58 25.01 13.99
CA LYS A 202 -4.91 25.60 13.84
C LYS A 202 -5.95 24.51 13.56
N PHE A 203 -6.89 24.36 14.48
CA PHE A 203 -8.05 23.49 14.30
C PHE A 203 -8.93 24.00 13.14
N PRO A 204 -9.33 23.15 12.17
CA PRO A 204 -10.17 23.58 11.06
C PRO A 204 -11.56 24.05 11.53
N GLU A 205 -12.03 25.19 11.02
CA GLU A 205 -13.33 25.76 11.42
C GLU A 205 -14.51 25.13 10.67
N SER A 206 -14.30 24.68 9.43
CA SER A 206 -15.36 24.12 8.59
C SER A 206 -15.58 22.63 8.91
N THR A 207 -16.85 22.20 8.91
CA THR A 207 -17.20 20.78 9.08
C THR A 207 -16.64 19.92 7.94
N HIS A 208 -16.52 20.48 6.73
CA HIS A 208 -15.95 19.80 5.57
C HIS A 208 -14.48 19.43 5.81
N ASP A 209 -13.66 20.41 6.23
CA ASP A 209 -12.24 20.19 6.50
C ASP A 209 -12.01 19.26 7.69
N GLN A 210 -12.85 19.36 8.72
CA GLN A 210 -12.82 18.41 9.86
C GLN A 210 -13.12 16.98 9.40
N GLY A 211 -14.08 16.80 8.49
CA GLY A 211 -14.41 15.51 7.89
C GLY A 211 -13.26 14.94 7.06
N LEU A 212 -12.62 15.75 6.22
CA LEU A 212 -11.44 15.35 5.47
C LEU A 212 -10.26 15.01 6.37
N LEU A 213 -10.04 15.78 7.44
CA LEU A 213 -8.98 15.51 8.40
C LEU A 213 -9.19 14.17 9.11
N LYS A 214 -10.45 13.82 9.45
CA LYS A 214 -10.81 12.49 9.94
C LYS A 214 -10.61 11.39 8.90
N GLU A 215 -10.82 11.68 7.63
CA GLU A 215 -10.54 10.71 6.58
C GLU A 215 -9.04 10.46 6.41
N ILE A 216 -8.23 11.53 6.45
CA ILE A 216 -6.76 11.51 6.40
C ILE A 216 -6.20 10.68 7.56
N GLU A 217 -6.73 10.89 8.76
CA GLU A 217 -6.31 10.19 9.98
C GLU A 217 -6.28 8.66 9.83
N ASN A 218 -7.25 8.08 9.11
CA ASN A 218 -7.28 6.63 8.88
C ASN A 218 -6.03 6.08 8.16
N TYR A 219 -5.22 6.96 7.58
CA TYR A 219 -4.01 6.61 6.84
C TYR A 219 -2.74 7.19 7.47
N VAL A 220 -2.84 8.06 8.47
CA VAL A 220 -1.70 8.73 9.09
C VAL A 220 -1.45 8.15 10.47
N ASP A 221 -0.26 7.59 10.64
CA ASP A 221 0.18 7.03 11.91
C ASP A 221 0.63 8.15 12.87
N ILE A 222 1.35 9.16 12.34
CA ILE A 222 1.95 10.23 13.15
C ILE A 222 1.72 11.60 12.51
N PHE A 223 1.11 12.52 13.26
CA PHE A 223 1.05 13.93 12.88
C PHE A 223 2.22 14.72 13.45
N PHE A 224 2.85 15.54 12.62
CA PHE A 224 3.90 16.48 13.03
C PHE A 224 3.34 17.89 13.06
N ILE A 225 3.30 18.53 14.23
CA ILE A 225 2.88 19.93 14.32
C ILE A 225 3.97 20.81 13.69
N ASP A 226 3.59 21.48 12.61
CA ASP A 226 4.47 22.31 11.81
C ASP A 226 4.24 23.79 12.13
N VAL A 227 5.05 24.29 13.07
CA VAL A 227 5.24 25.73 13.31
C VAL A 227 6.69 26.06 13.56
N ALA A 228 7.07 27.28 13.19
CA ALA A 228 8.41 27.80 13.46
C ALA A 228 8.75 27.86 14.95
N ASP A 229 7.76 28.17 15.81
CA ASP A 229 7.98 28.33 17.25
C ASP A 229 6.74 27.95 18.08
N PHE A 230 6.84 26.84 18.82
CA PHE A 230 5.72 26.20 19.53
C PHE A 230 5.54 26.71 20.98
N TYR A 231 5.72 28.01 21.23
CA TYR A 231 5.43 28.62 22.54
C TYR A 231 4.13 29.42 22.58
N LYS A 232 3.52 29.69 21.41
CA LYS A 232 2.31 30.53 21.36
C LYS A 232 1.14 29.79 22.00
N THR A 233 0.45 30.48 22.89
CA THR A 233 -0.74 29.92 23.56
C THR A 233 -1.83 29.51 22.57
N SER A 234 -1.95 30.19 21.43
CA SER A 234 -2.86 29.80 20.35
C SER A 234 -2.53 28.43 19.79
N ASP A 235 -1.24 28.15 19.60
CA ASP A 235 -0.75 26.95 18.91
C ASP A 235 -0.87 25.74 19.85
N ILE A 236 -0.55 25.93 21.13
CA ILE A 236 -0.74 24.91 22.17
C ILE A 236 -2.24 24.57 22.32
N LYS A 237 -3.11 25.57 22.42
CA LYS A 237 -4.56 25.35 22.57
C LYS A 237 -5.17 24.69 21.34
N GLY A 238 -4.75 25.11 20.14
CA GLY A 238 -5.21 24.54 18.89
C GLY A 238 -4.74 23.10 18.71
N THR A 239 -3.48 22.81 19.01
CA THR A 239 -2.93 21.45 19.02
C THR A 239 -3.66 20.56 20.01
N LYS A 240 -3.95 21.04 21.22
CA LYS A 240 -4.74 20.26 22.18
C LYS A 240 -6.10 19.86 21.62
N LYS A 241 -6.80 20.78 20.94
CA LYS A 241 -8.08 20.45 20.27
C LYS A 241 -7.91 19.40 19.17
N LEU A 242 -6.80 19.44 18.43
CA LEU A 242 -6.48 18.44 17.41
C LEU A 242 -6.23 17.07 18.05
N MET A 243 -5.47 17.00 19.15
CA MET A 243 -5.20 15.78 19.90
C MET A 243 -6.45 15.22 20.62
N ASP A 244 -7.39 16.07 21.00
CA ASP A 244 -8.69 15.63 21.55
C ASP A 244 -9.63 15.15 20.42
N PHE A 245 -9.39 15.59 19.17
CA PHE A 245 -10.20 15.26 18.00
C PHE A 245 -9.68 14.04 17.25
N LEU A 246 -8.36 13.82 17.23
CA LEU A 246 -7.66 12.76 16.49
C LEU A 246 -7.03 11.76 17.48
N ASP A 247 -7.17 10.48 17.19
CA ASP A 247 -6.65 9.32 17.91
C ASP A 247 -5.18 8.99 17.51
N SER A 248 -4.67 9.50 16.38
CA SER A 248 -3.27 9.28 15.95
C SER A 248 -2.23 9.92 16.89
N ASP A 249 -0.98 9.46 16.82
CA ASP A 249 0.13 10.00 17.61
C ASP A 249 0.61 11.37 17.08
N PHE A 250 1.18 12.20 17.96
CA PHE A 250 1.64 13.56 17.62
C PHE A 250 3.10 13.81 18.00
N VAL A 251 3.84 14.47 17.10
CA VAL A 251 5.13 15.10 17.37
C VAL A 251 4.93 16.61 17.43
N LEU A 252 5.29 17.22 18.57
CA LEU A 252 5.11 18.65 18.80
C LEU A 252 6.43 19.39 18.55
N GLY A 253 6.34 20.50 17.82
CA GLY A 253 7.49 21.31 17.47
C GLY A 253 7.11 22.57 16.69
N ASN A 254 8.06 23.45 16.37
CA ASN A 254 9.47 23.37 16.76
C ASN A 254 9.71 24.08 18.10
N ILE A 255 10.61 23.52 18.92
CA ILE A 255 10.99 24.06 20.23
C ILE A 255 12.46 24.44 20.15
N GLY A 256 12.77 25.74 20.26
CA GLY A 256 14.12 26.28 20.42
C GLY A 256 14.25 27.01 21.75
N THR A 257 15.40 26.95 22.41
CA THR A 257 15.65 27.63 23.70
C THR A 257 16.22 29.03 23.53
#